data_AF-A0A1V3WIP5-F1
#
_entry.id   AF-A0A1V3WIP5-F1
#
_cell.length_a   1.000
_cell.length_b   1.000
_cell.length_c   1.000
_cell.angle_alpha   90.00
_cell.angle_beta   90.00
_cell.angle_gamma   90.00
#
_symmetry.space_group_name_H-M   'P 1'
#
loop_
_entity.id
_entity.type
_entity.pdbx_description
1 polymer ?
#
loop_
_entity_poly.entity_id
_entity_poly.type
_entity_poly.pdbx_seq_one_letter_code
_entity_poly.pdbx_strand_id
1 'polypeptide(L)'
;MNKGAHGSKSSVKCDALLVDTISRSDTYPYVDIREDDVTMGHEATVSKVSENQLFYLMSRGMTEDEAMAMVVRGFVEPIAKELPMEYALELNRLIELQMEGSVG
;
A
#
# COMPACT_ATOMS: atom_id res chain seq x y z
N MET A 1 4.36 -22.26 -9.51
CA MET A 1 5.49 -23.15 -9.16
C MET A 1 5.42 -24.39 -10.03
N ASN A 2 6.45 -24.61 -10.86
CA ASN A 2 6.48 -25.73 -11.80
C ASN A 2 6.91 -27.03 -11.10
N LYS A 3 6.55 -28.17 -11.72
CA LYS A 3 6.99 -29.49 -11.28
C LYS A 3 8.53 -29.57 -11.20
N GLY A 4 9.06 -30.15 -10.13
CA GLY A 4 10.49 -30.19 -9.82
C GLY A 4 11.01 -29.02 -8.98
N ALA A 5 10.17 -28.02 -8.66
CA ALA A 5 10.52 -26.89 -7.79
C ALA A 5 10.40 -27.23 -6.29
N HIS A 6 10.99 -28.37 -5.88
CA HIS A 6 10.98 -28.85 -4.50
C HIS A 6 11.60 -27.83 -3.53
N GLY A 7 11.01 -27.68 -2.35
CA GLY A 7 11.42 -26.74 -1.31
C GLY A 7 11.22 -25.26 -1.65
N SER A 8 10.53 -24.93 -2.75
CA SER A 8 10.32 -23.53 -3.14
C SER A 8 9.39 -22.80 -2.16
N LYS A 9 9.66 -21.50 -1.96
CA LYS A 9 8.91 -20.64 -1.04
C LYS A 9 8.46 -19.37 -1.73
N SER A 10 7.22 -18.96 -1.50
CA SER A 10 6.69 -17.68 -2.00
C SER A 10 5.74 -17.04 -0.98
N SER A 11 5.80 -15.72 -0.87
CA SER A 11 4.89 -14.91 -0.07
C SER A 11 4.43 -13.73 -0.91
N VAL A 12 3.12 -13.56 -1.06
CA VAL A 12 2.52 -12.46 -1.82
C VAL A 12 1.62 -11.66 -0.89
N LYS A 13 1.91 -10.36 -0.74
CA LYS A 13 1.10 -9.45 0.06
C LYS A 13 0.49 -8.37 -0.84
N CYS A 14 -0.81 -8.18 -0.73
CA CYS A 14 -1.56 -7.16 -1.47
C CYS A 14 -2.29 -6.24 -0.49
N ASP A 15 -1.75 -5.05 -0.27
CA ASP A 15 -2.38 -4.04 0.58
C ASP A 15 -3.03 -2.96 -0.30
N ALA A 16 -4.25 -2.55 0.04
CA ALA A 16 -4.94 -1.43 -0.59
C ALA A 16 -5.43 -0.43 0.46
N LEU A 17 -5.31 0.86 0.14
CA LEU A 17 -5.82 1.96 0.96
C LEU A 17 -6.85 2.77 0.16
N LEU A 18 -8.08 2.79 0.64
CA LEU A 18 -9.15 3.63 0.11
C LEU A 18 -9.05 5.02 0.77
N VAL A 19 -8.85 6.03 -0.05
CA VAL A 19 -8.64 7.43 0.39
C VAL A 19 -9.95 8.22 0.49
N ASP A 20 -11.02 7.75 -0.15
CA ASP A 20 -12.33 8.40 -0.17
C ASP A 20 -13.48 7.38 0.01
N THR A 21 -14.73 7.82 -0.19
CA THR A 21 -15.95 7.01 -0.03
C THR A 21 -16.50 6.39 -1.31
N ILE A 22 -16.03 6.82 -2.48
CA ILE A 22 -16.48 6.36 -3.81
C ILE A 22 -15.51 5.36 -4.45
N SER A 23 -14.27 5.34 -3.95
CA SER A 23 -13.18 4.50 -4.38
C SER A 23 -13.46 3.04 -4.08
N ARG A 24 -13.00 2.17 -4.99
CA ARG A 24 -13.13 0.72 -4.91
C ARG A 24 -11.79 0.09 -5.27
N SER A 25 -11.41 -0.93 -4.52
CA SER A 25 -10.27 -1.79 -4.84
C SER A 25 -10.75 -3.20 -5.12
N ASP A 26 -10.37 -3.75 -6.27
CA ASP A 26 -10.64 -5.14 -6.65
C ASP A 26 -9.30 -5.86 -6.81
N THR A 27 -9.07 -6.93 -6.03
CA THR A 27 -7.84 -7.72 -6.08
C THR A 27 -8.16 -9.14 -6.53
N TYR A 28 -7.54 -9.56 -7.64
CA TYR A 28 -7.74 -10.88 -8.25
C TYR A 28 -6.43 -11.66 -8.25
N PRO A 29 -6.10 -12.42 -7.18
CA PRO A 29 -4.87 -13.18 -7.12
C PRO A 29 -4.95 -14.42 -8.02
N TYR A 30 -3.80 -14.80 -8.59
CA TYR A 30 -3.65 -16.04 -9.35
C TYR A 30 -2.43 -16.82 -8.85
N VAL A 31 -2.64 -18.10 -8.55
CA VAL A 31 -1.62 -18.99 -8.00
C VAL A 31 -1.74 -20.35 -8.71
N ASP A 32 -0.72 -20.71 -9.50
CA ASP A 32 -0.61 -22.04 -10.15
C ASP A 32 0.55 -22.81 -9.50
N ILE A 33 0.23 -23.88 -8.74
CA ILE A 33 1.20 -24.74 -8.06
C ILE A 33 1.08 -26.15 -8.64
N ARG A 34 2.19 -26.66 -9.18
CA ARG A 34 2.30 -27.97 -9.84
C ARG A 34 3.35 -28.88 -9.18
N GLU A 35 3.70 -28.57 -7.93
CA GLU A 35 4.69 -29.27 -7.12
C GLU A 35 4.17 -29.36 -5.68
N ASP A 36 4.40 -30.49 -5.02
CA ASP A 36 3.78 -30.78 -3.72
C ASP A 36 4.66 -30.30 -2.55
N ASP A 37 5.98 -30.30 -2.74
CA ASP A 37 6.95 -29.80 -1.75
C ASP A 37 7.19 -28.30 -1.91
N VAL A 38 6.21 -27.49 -1.50
CA VAL A 38 6.21 -26.04 -1.68
C VAL A 38 5.58 -25.33 -0.48
N THR A 39 6.11 -24.18 -0.07
CA THR A 39 5.46 -23.28 0.90
C THR A 39 5.01 -22.00 0.20
N MET A 40 3.71 -21.71 0.22
CA MET A 40 3.17 -20.49 -0.39
C MET A 40 2.17 -19.82 0.54
N GLY A 41 2.31 -18.50 0.72
CA GLY A 41 1.37 -17.67 1.47
C GLY A 41 0.88 -16.50 0.61
N HIS A 42 -0.42 -16.20 0.71
CA HIS A 42 -1.01 -15.01 0.14
C HIS A 42 -1.84 -14.27 1.19
N GLU A 43 -1.60 -12.97 1.32
CA GLU A 43 -2.34 -12.06 2.18
C GLU A 43 -2.85 -10.89 1.36
N ALA A 44 -4.11 -10.50 1.59
CA ALA A 44 -4.69 -9.31 0.97
C ALA A 44 -5.50 -8.52 2.01
N THR A 45 -5.21 -7.22 2.14
CA THR A 45 -5.86 -6.32 3.10
C THR A 45 -6.36 -5.06 2.41
N VAL A 46 -7.62 -4.70 2.65
CA VAL A 46 -8.20 -3.42 2.22
C VAL A 46 -8.48 -2.58 3.45
N SER A 47 -7.91 -1.39 3.47
CA SER A 47 -8.05 -0.42 4.55
C SER A 47 -8.68 0.86 4.03
N LYS A 48 -9.36 1.62 4.88
CA LYS A 48 -9.81 2.98 4.57
C LYS A 48 -9.07 3.96 5.47
N VAL A 49 -8.78 5.16 4.97
CA VAL A 49 -8.27 6.25 5.81
C VAL A 49 -9.27 6.53 6.93
N SER A 50 -8.76 6.54 8.17
CA SER A 50 -9.60 6.73 9.36
C SER A 50 -9.91 8.20 9.57
N GLU A 51 -11.19 8.54 9.61
CA GLU A 51 -11.67 9.88 9.96
C GLU A 51 -11.17 10.32 11.35
N ASN A 52 -11.04 9.39 12.29
CA ASN A 52 -10.47 9.68 13.62
C ASN A 52 -8.97 9.99 13.57
N GLN A 53 -8.21 9.32 12.69
CA GLN A 53 -6.78 9.63 12.49
C GLN A 53 -6.61 11.00 11.84
N LEU A 54 -7.42 11.31 10.81
CA LEU A 54 -7.43 12.62 10.17
C LEU A 54 -7.81 13.70 11.18
N PHE A 55 -8.89 13.51 11.94
CA PHE A 55 -9.30 14.43 13.00
C PHE A 55 -8.19 14.66 14.02
N TYR A 56 -7.50 13.59 14.44
CA TYR A 56 -6.39 13.71 15.37
C TYR A 56 -5.23 14.53 14.78
N LEU A 57 -4.82 14.27 13.54
CA LEU A 57 -3.74 15.00 12.88
C LEU A 57 -4.12 16.48 12.65
N MET A 58 -5.35 16.75 12.21
CA MET A 58 -5.86 18.11 12.06
C MET A 58 -5.94 18.86 13.40
N SER A 59 -6.29 18.18 14.49
CA SER A 59 -6.27 18.78 15.84
C SER A 59 -4.87 19.19 16.30
N ARG A 60 -3.82 18.66 15.65
CA ARG A 60 -2.42 19.06 15.86
C ARG A 60 -1.98 20.21 14.95
N GLY A 61 -2.89 20.79 14.19
CA GLY A 61 -2.65 21.97 13.34
C GLY A 61 -2.31 21.66 11.89
N MET A 62 -2.43 20.41 11.46
CA MET A 62 -2.27 20.02 10.05
C MET A 62 -3.54 20.36 9.26
N THR A 63 -3.41 20.72 7.99
CA THR A 63 -4.57 20.74 7.09
C THR A 63 -5.06 19.32 6.82
N GLU A 64 -6.27 19.19 6.28
CA GLU A 64 -6.82 17.89 5.87
C GLU A 64 -5.92 17.21 4.82
N ASP A 65 -5.43 17.97 3.84
CA ASP A 65 -4.51 17.49 2.80
C ASP A 65 -3.18 17.03 3.39
N GLU A 66 -2.60 17.78 4.32
CA GLU A 66 -1.36 17.40 5.01
C GLU A 66 -1.54 16.13 5.87
N ALA A 67 -2.68 16.02 6.56
CA ALA A 67 -3.02 14.84 7.34
C ALA A 67 -3.20 13.61 6.46
N MET A 68 -3.91 13.76 5.34
CA MET A 68 -4.12 12.71 4.34
C MET A 68 -2.79 12.25 3.72
N ALA A 69 -1.96 13.19 3.27
CA ALA A 69 -0.65 12.91 2.70
C ALA A 69 0.25 12.19 3.71
N MET A 70 0.18 12.53 5.00
CA MET A 70 0.91 11.83 6.05
C MET A 70 0.46 10.36 6.20
N VAL A 71 -0.84 10.08 6.17
CA VAL A 71 -1.36 8.72 6.24
C VAL A 71 -0.94 7.90 5.01
N VAL A 72 -1.08 8.47 3.81
CA VAL A 72 -0.71 7.80 2.55
C VAL A 72 0.79 7.54 2.49
N ARG A 73 1.63 8.51 2.89
CA ARG A 73 3.08 8.29 3.00
C ARG A 73 3.43 7.16 3.96
N GLY A 74 2.76 7.08 5.11
CA GLY A 74 2.94 5.98 6.05
C GLY A 74 2.59 4.62 5.45
N PHE A 75 1.56 4.57 4.60
CA PHE A 75 1.15 3.37 3.88
C PHE A 75 2.17 2.93 2.80
N VAL A 76 2.75 3.88 2.06
CA VAL A 76 3.74 3.61 1.00
C VAL A 76 5.16 3.45 1.52
N GLU A 77 5.41 3.80 2.79
CA GLU A 77 6.75 3.78 3.42
C GLU A 77 7.55 2.47 3.24
N PRO A 78 6.94 1.27 3.37
CA PRO A 78 7.67 0.02 3.13
C PRO A 78 8.21 -0.10 1.71
N ILE A 79 7.49 0.43 0.71
CA ILE A 79 7.93 0.43 -0.69
C ILE A 79 9.06 1.45 -0.87
N ALA A 80 8.90 2.65 -0.30
CA ALA A 80 9.90 3.71 -0.40
C ALA A 80 11.25 3.28 0.20
N LYS A 81 11.24 2.46 1.26
CA LYS A 81 12.46 1.91 1.90
C LYS A 81 13.26 0.94 1.03
N GLU A 82 12.61 0.28 0.08
CA GLU A 82 13.28 -0.66 -0.85
C GLU A 82 13.90 0.07 -2.05
N LEU A 83 13.61 1.36 -2.22
CA LEU A 83 14.14 2.18 -3.30
C LEU A 83 15.46 2.88 -2.88
N PRO A 84 16.39 3.10 -3.82
CA PRO A 84 17.50 4.01 -3.60
C PRO A 84 17.02 5.41 -3.19
N MET A 85 17.83 6.11 -2.39
CA MET A 85 17.46 7.36 -1.72
C MET A 85 16.91 8.42 -2.69
N GLU A 86 17.56 8.58 -3.84
CA GLU A 86 17.17 9.52 -4.89
C GLU A 86 15.76 9.25 -5.44
N TYR A 87 15.36 7.98 -5.57
CA TYR A 87 14.04 7.59 -6.04
C TYR A 87 12.99 7.63 -4.94
N ALA A 88 13.38 7.32 -3.70
CA ALA A 88 12.49 7.43 -2.55
C ALA A 88 12.08 8.90 -2.30
N LEU A 89 13.02 9.84 -2.45
CA LEU A 89 12.74 11.28 -2.40
C LEU A 89 11.75 11.71 -3.50
N GLU A 90 11.98 11.25 -4.73
CA GLU A 90 11.10 11.58 -5.85
C GLU A 90 9.69 10.99 -5.68
N LEU A 91 9.58 9.74 -5.22
CA LEU A 91 8.30 9.08 -4.95
C LEU A 91 7.48 9.87 -3.93
N ASN A 92 8.09 10.30 -2.82
CA ASN A 92 7.40 11.10 -1.81
C ASN A 92 6.88 12.42 -2.39
N ARG A 93 7.68 13.09 -3.23
CA ARG A 93 7.27 14.33 -3.89
C ARG A 93 6.12 14.11 -4.88
N LEU A 94 6.14 13.01 -5.63
CA LEU A 94 5.06 12.66 -6.55
C LEU A 94 3.76 12.34 -5.82
N ILE A 95 3.83 11.70 -4.65
CA ILE A 95 2.66 11.45 -3.79
C ILE A 95 2.04 12.78 -3.35
N GLU A 96 2.83 13.72 -2.86
CA GLU A 96 2.36 15.04 -2.44
C GLU A 96 1.67 15.79 -3.58
N LEU A 97 2.28 15.80 -4.77
CA LEU A 97 1.70 16.43 -5.97
C LEU A 97 0.40 15.77 -6.43
N GLN A 98 0.26 14.46 -6.29
CA GLN A 98 -1.00 13.78 -6.60
C GLN A 98 -2.07 14.04 -5.53
N MET A 99 -1.68 14.28 -4.28
CA MET A 99 -2.63 14.58 -3.22
C MET A 99 -3.19 16.01 -3.34
N GLU A 100 -2.37 16.97 -3.79
CA GLU A 100 -2.80 18.34 -4.12
C GLU A 100 -3.84 18.34 -5.27
N GLY A 101 -5.13 18.25 -4.91
CA GLY A 101 -6.26 18.28 -5.84
C GLY A 101 -7.04 16.97 -5.99
N SER A 102 -6.65 15.91 -5.27
CA SER A 102 -7.40 14.63 -5.24
C SER A 102 -8.41 14.53 -4.09
N VAL A 103 -8.43 15.52 -3.19
CA VAL A 103 -9.35 15.59 -2.05
C VAL A 103 -10.47 16.56 -2.42
N GLY A 104 -11.50 16.05 -3.09
CA GLY A 104 -12.66 16.82 -3.58
C GLY A 104 -13.60 16.03 -4.48
#